data_AF-C6E0T8-F1
#
_entry.id   AF-C6E0T8-F1
#
_cell.length_a   1.000
_cell.length_b   1.000
_cell.length_c   1.000
_cell.angle_alpha   90.00
_cell.angle_beta   90.00
_cell.angle_gamma   90.00
#
_symmetry.space_group_name_H-M   'P 1'
#
loop_
_entity.id
_entity.type
_entity.pdbx_description
1 polymer ?
#
loop_
_entity_poly.entity_id
_entity_poly.type
_entity_poly.pdbx_seq_one_letter_code
_entity_poly.pdbx_strand_id
1 'polypeptide(L)'
;MRNSKGFTLVELLVAMSIFIIIMIMAGNAFERVLSTAGQQSRSAQSNFEGVVGLEMLRYDIEHAGYGVATEFNNYTSDIKFKNLGGTADQELVAAANVPLDGFNSTTLNARRAKNIQPIAAGTSTKEVNHTAVANAAGGPDYLVIRSTVSSLDDSARKWSYVNYSTDSSSNNLSEMKLWDYGPNLTSNDRIIAIRDRFIDGKEQKTLLLNGTDGFELSLTASGAMPAGEYFKPTSKEDMVVLYGVRSAADSALRMPYNRTDYYVTRPASGMPTHCNPGTGVLYKSLVSHATGGFDTAYPLLDCIADMQVEFEYDPNDNGMIVPLDPIGLTEKTADDMRLHLKNVRIYILTHEGKMDKSYRYPGDSIHVGNRRNGTSSGRTLSASEMNSLFTSDWRKYRWKIYTMVIRPKNLAQ
;
A
#
# COMPACT_ATOMS: atom_id res chain seq x y z
N MET A 1 -72.26 46.19 -3.28
CA MET A 1 -72.24 45.99 -1.82
C MET A 1 -70.85 45.54 -1.41
N ARG A 2 -70.13 46.38 -0.65
CA ARG A 2 -68.72 46.20 -0.30
C ARG A 2 -68.68 45.47 1.05
N ASN A 3 -68.23 44.22 1.05
CA ASN A 3 -68.20 43.36 2.24
C ASN A 3 -67.01 43.79 3.12
N SER A 4 -67.24 44.68 4.08
CA SER A 4 -66.25 45.13 5.07
C SER A 4 -66.35 44.25 6.32
N LYS A 5 -65.78 43.04 6.27
CA LYS A 5 -65.51 42.25 7.47
C LYS A 5 -64.13 42.64 8.00
N GLY A 6 -64.08 43.33 9.14
CA GLY A 6 -62.84 43.56 9.89
C GLY A 6 -62.45 42.31 10.68
N PHE A 7 -61.16 41.99 10.71
CA PHE A 7 -60.63 40.87 11.50
C PHE A 7 -60.71 41.19 13.00
N THR A 8 -61.12 40.21 13.79
CA THR A 8 -61.13 40.35 15.26
C THR A 8 -59.72 40.10 15.82
N LEU A 9 -59.36 40.76 16.93
CA LEU A 9 -58.04 40.58 17.58
C LEU A 9 -57.80 39.11 17.98
N VAL A 10 -58.86 38.40 18.35
CA VAL A 10 -58.83 36.95 18.66
C VAL A 10 -58.47 36.12 17.43
N GLU A 11 -59.03 36.44 16.26
CA GLU A 11 -58.75 35.74 15.01
C GLU A 11 -57.29 35.90 14.57
N LEU A 12 -56.72 37.10 14.78
CA LEU A 12 -55.30 37.37 14.51
C LEU A 12 -54.37 36.61 15.49
N LEU A 13 -54.74 36.52 16.77
CA LEU A 13 -53.98 35.76 17.77
C LEU A 13 -54.00 34.25 17.48
N VAL A 14 -55.17 33.72 17.10
CA VAL A 14 -55.32 32.31 16.70
C VAL A 14 -54.50 32.02 15.43
N ALA A 15 -54.55 32.88 14.42
CA ALA A 15 -53.79 32.70 13.19
C ALA A 15 -52.26 32.71 13.44
N MET A 16 -51.75 33.64 14.26
CA MET A 16 -50.33 33.67 14.63
C MET A 16 -49.92 32.42 15.41
N SER A 17 -50.76 31.95 16.34
CA SER A 17 -50.48 30.75 17.14
C SER A 17 -50.38 29.50 16.25
N ILE A 18 -51.30 29.34 15.29
CA ILE A 18 -51.27 28.24 14.32
C ILE A 18 -50.01 28.34 13.45
N PHE A 19 -49.65 29.55 12.99
CA PHE A 19 -48.47 29.75 12.15
C PHE A 19 -47.16 29.39 12.86
N ILE A 20 -47.02 29.74 14.15
CA ILE A 20 -45.85 29.37 14.96
C ILE A 20 -45.76 27.84 15.08
N ILE A 21 -46.87 27.15 15.35
CA ILE A 21 -46.89 25.68 15.44
C ILE A 21 -46.45 25.04 14.12
N ILE A 22 -46.99 25.53 12.99
CA ILE A 22 -46.61 25.04 11.66
C ILE A 22 -45.12 25.29 11.39
N MET A 23 -44.60 26.47 11.75
CA MET A 23 -43.18 26.80 11.56
C MET A 23 -42.26 25.90 12.40
N ILE A 24 -42.65 25.58 13.64
CA ILE A 24 -41.89 24.64 14.48
C ILE A 24 -41.91 23.23 13.87
N MET A 25 -43.06 22.75 13.39
CA MET A 25 -43.15 21.44 12.72
C MET A 25 -42.31 21.40 11.44
N ALA A 26 -42.40 22.43 10.61
CA ALA A 26 -41.61 22.55 9.39
C ALA A 26 -40.10 22.65 9.68
N GLY A 27 -39.71 23.39 10.71
CA GLY A 27 -38.32 23.50 11.17
C GLY A 27 -37.76 22.13 11.58
N ASN A 28 -38.48 21.41 12.44
CA ASN A 28 -38.06 20.06 12.87
C ASN A 28 -37.99 19.06 11.69
N ALA A 29 -38.93 19.15 10.74
CA ALA A 29 -38.91 18.31 9.54
C ALA A 29 -37.68 18.65 8.66
N PHE A 30 -37.41 19.93 8.46
CA PHE A 30 -36.26 20.41 7.70
C PHE A 30 -34.93 20.00 8.33
N GLU A 31 -34.78 20.11 9.64
CA GLU A 31 -33.59 19.65 10.36
C GLU A 31 -33.34 18.14 10.16
N ARG A 32 -34.41 17.32 10.20
CA ARG A 32 -34.30 15.88 9.92
C ARG A 32 -33.87 15.60 8.50
N VAL A 33 -34.43 16.31 7.52
CA VAL A 33 -34.07 16.19 6.10
C VAL A 33 -32.61 16.60 5.89
N LEU A 34 -32.18 17.74 6.41
CA LEU A 34 -30.80 18.20 6.33
C LEU A 34 -29.82 17.23 6.99
N SER A 35 -30.15 16.72 8.17
CA SER A 35 -29.31 15.74 8.88
C SER A 35 -29.13 14.47 8.06
N THR A 36 -30.23 13.95 7.50
CA THR A 36 -30.24 12.74 6.68
C THR A 36 -29.50 12.94 5.36
N ALA A 37 -29.73 14.06 4.68
CA ALA A 37 -29.01 14.41 3.45
C ALA A 37 -27.50 14.53 3.71
N GLY A 38 -27.12 15.18 4.82
CA GLY A 38 -25.71 15.25 5.24
C GLY A 38 -25.11 13.89 5.56
N GLN A 39 -25.87 12.97 6.17
CA GLN A 39 -25.43 11.60 6.42
C GLN A 39 -25.21 10.83 5.12
N GLN A 40 -26.17 10.91 4.19
CA GLN A 40 -26.11 10.23 2.89
C GLN A 40 -24.96 10.76 2.03
N SER A 41 -24.79 12.08 1.96
CA SER A 41 -23.67 12.70 1.25
C SER A 41 -22.32 12.24 1.80
N ARG A 42 -22.16 12.19 3.14
CA ARG A 42 -20.92 11.72 3.76
C ARG A 42 -20.69 10.22 3.56
N SER A 43 -21.72 9.39 3.67
CA SER A 43 -21.61 7.96 3.37
C SER A 43 -21.22 7.70 1.92
N ALA A 44 -21.78 8.48 0.96
CA ALA A 44 -21.39 8.39 -0.44
C ALA A 44 -19.91 8.79 -0.64
N GLN A 45 -19.47 9.90 -0.04
CA GLN A 45 -18.07 10.34 -0.09
C GLN A 45 -17.11 9.26 0.44
N SER A 46 -17.37 8.72 1.65
CA SER A 46 -16.53 7.66 2.24
C SER A 46 -16.46 6.40 1.38
N ASN A 47 -17.54 6.08 0.65
CA ASN A 47 -17.55 4.94 -0.28
C ASN A 47 -16.68 5.20 -1.52
N PHE A 48 -16.72 6.41 -2.10
CA PHE A 48 -15.86 6.76 -3.23
C PHE A 48 -14.38 6.80 -2.85
N GLU A 49 -14.05 7.45 -1.73
CA GLU A 49 -12.68 7.48 -1.20
C GLU A 49 -12.15 6.07 -0.93
N GLY A 50 -12.99 5.21 -0.34
CA GLY A 50 -12.69 3.80 -0.14
C GLY A 50 -12.34 3.07 -1.43
N VAL A 51 -13.10 3.25 -2.51
CA VAL A 51 -12.80 2.58 -3.78
C VAL A 51 -11.44 2.99 -4.33
N VAL A 52 -11.14 4.29 -4.39
CA VAL A 52 -9.89 4.77 -4.99
C VAL A 52 -8.67 4.36 -4.16
N GLY A 53 -8.71 4.57 -2.84
CA GLY A 53 -7.60 4.22 -1.96
C GLY A 53 -7.30 2.72 -1.93
N LEU A 54 -8.34 1.89 -1.93
CA LEU A 54 -8.19 0.43 -1.91
C LEU A 54 -7.72 -0.13 -3.25
N GLU A 55 -8.09 0.47 -4.38
CA GLU A 55 -7.57 0.06 -5.70
C GLU A 55 -6.08 0.35 -5.86
N MET A 56 -5.56 1.41 -5.24
CA MET A 56 -4.12 1.67 -5.19
C MET A 56 -3.36 0.59 -4.42
N LEU A 57 -3.84 0.23 -3.23
CA LEU A 57 -3.31 -0.86 -2.41
C LEU A 57 -3.37 -2.19 -3.17
N ARG A 58 -4.51 -2.47 -3.81
CA ARG A 58 -4.68 -3.66 -4.65
C ARG A 58 -3.65 -3.70 -5.78
N TYR A 59 -3.50 -2.61 -6.53
CA TYR A 59 -2.58 -2.54 -7.66
C TYR A 59 -1.14 -2.86 -7.25
N ASP A 60 -0.67 -2.28 -6.14
CA ASP A 60 0.69 -2.53 -5.66
C ASP A 60 0.90 -3.99 -5.25
N ILE A 61 -0.11 -4.63 -4.63
CA ILE A 61 -0.03 -6.04 -4.24
C ILE A 61 -0.06 -6.96 -5.46
N GLU A 62 -0.89 -6.67 -6.45
CA GLU A 62 -0.89 -7.42 -7.72
C GLU A 62 0.47 -7.36 -8.41
N HIS A 63 1.18 -6.23 -8.30
CA HIS A 63 2.51 -6.01 -8.89
C HIS A 63 3.68 -6.19 -7.90
N ALA A 64 3.44 -6.79 -6.74
CA ALA A 64 4.51 -7.11 -5.81
C ALA A 64 5.52 -8.05 -6.47
N GLY A 65 6.81 -7.73 -6.35
CA GLY A 65 7.90 -8.48 -7.01
C GLY A 65 8.13 -8.15 -8.48
N TYR A 66 7.33 -7.27 -9.10
CA TYR A 66 7.61 -6.81 -10.46
C TYR A 66 8.96 -6.07 -10.53
N GLY A 67 9.83 -6.48 -11.45
CA GLY A 67 11.19 -5.93 -11.56
C GLY A 67 12.09 -6.20 -10.35
N VAL A 68 11.76 -7.19 -9.49
CA VAL A 68 12.60 -7.57 -8.35
C VAL A 68 13.39 -8.83 -8.67
N ALA A 69 14.72 -8.73 -8.69
CA ALA A 69 15.61 -9.84 -8.97
C ALA A 69 15.63 -10.91 -7.85
N THR A 70 15.94 -12.15 -8.24
CA THR A 70 16.14 -13.30 -7.33
C THR A 70 17.61 -13.49 -6.99
N GLU A 71 18.48 -13.27 -7.97
CA GLU A 71 19.92 -13.50 -7.91
C GLU A 71 20.69 -12.28 -8.43
N PHE A 72 22.02 -12.31 -8.30
CA PHE A 72 22.91 -11.20 -8.64
C PHE A 72 24.12 -11.73 -9.41
N ASN A 73 24.55 -11.05 -10.46
CA ASN A 73 25.64 -11.57 -11.30
C ASN A 73 27.01 -11.46 -10.61
N ASN A 74 27.83 -12.50 -10.76
CA ASN A 74 29.30 -12.53 -10.63
C ASN A 74 29.97 -11.65 -9.56
N TYR A 75 29.47 -11.66 -8.32
CA TYR A 75 30.29 -11.26 -7.18
C TYR A 75 30.12 -12.25 -6.04
N THR A 76 31.22 -12.92 -5.69
CA THR A 76 31.42 -13.58 -4.39
C THR A 76 31.47 -12.56 -3.24
N SER A 77 31.44 -11.26 -3.54
CA SER A 77 31.31 -10.17 -2.58
C SER A 77 29.89 -9.61 -2.55
N ASP A 78 29.49 -9.20 -1.36
CA ASP A 78 28.18 -8.72 -0.93
C ASP A 78 27.60 -7.62 -1.83
N ILE A 79 26.28 -7.67 -2.09
CA ILE A 79 25.57 -6.50 -2.63
C ILE A 79 25.65 -5.42 -1.56
N LYS A 80 26.31 -4.33 -1.88
CA LYS A 80 26.14 -3.12 -1.11
C LYS A 80 24.96 -2.40 -1.72
N PHE A 81 23.81 -2.42 -1.03
CA PHE A 81 22.81 -1.39 -1.26
C PHE A 81 23.54 -0.04 -1.23
N LYS A 82 23.33 0.80 -2.25
CA LYS A 82 24.15 1.98 -2.47
C LYS A 82 24.13 2.83 -1.20
N ASN A 83 25.29 2.97 -0.59
CA ASN A 83 25.41 3.51 0.75
C ASN A 83 25.68 5.02 0.68
N LEU A 84 24.88 5.79 1.41
CA LEU A 84 25.30 7.07 1.99
C LEU A 84 26.32 6.83 3.14
N GLY A 85 27.26 5.88 3.01
CA GLY A 85 28.36 5.66 3.96
C GLY A 85 28.30 4.44 4.92
N GLY A 86 27.43 3.46 4.73
CA GLY A 86 27.41 2.21 5.51
C GLY A 86 28.05 0.99 4.81
N THR A 87 28.29 -0.06 5.60
CA THR A 87 28.80 -1.39 5.20
C THR A 87 27.69 -2.45 5.17
N ALA A 88 26.42 -2.04 5.03
CA ALA A 88 25.29 -2.90 5.38
C ALA A 88 24.70 -3.70 4.20
N ASP A 89 24.59 -5.02 4.39
CA ASP A 89 23.99 -6.05 3.51
C ASP A 89 22.43 -6.03 3.52
N GLN A 90 21.83 -4.87 3.75
CA GLN A 90 20.37 -4.74 3.88
C GLN A 90 19.85 -3.45 3.27
N GLU A 91 18.58 -3.45 2.90
CA GLU A 91 17.83 -2.25 2.54
C GLU A 91 18.02 -1.18 3.63
N LEU A 92 18.37 0.05 3.22
CA LEU A 92 18.72 1.12 4.15
C LEU A 92 17.59 2.14 4.23
N VAL A 93 16.72 1.94 5.22
CA VAL A 93 15.74 2.95 5.64
C VAL A 93 16.39 3.79 6.75
N ALA A 94 16.49 5.10 6.54
CA ALA A 94 17.01 6.03 7.54
C ALA A 94 16.02 6.14 8.71
N ALA A 95 16.49 5.89 9.93
CA ALA A 95 15.67 5.82 11.14
C ALA A 95 15.01 7.14 11.57
N ALA A 96 15.22 8.25 10.85
CA ALA A 96 14.77 9.58 11.27
C ALA A 96 13.25 9.82 11.13
N ASN A 97 12.53 9.01 10.35
CA ASN A 97 11.09 9.17 10.10
C ASN A 97 10.38 7.82 10.27
N VAL A 98 10.39 7.25 11.47
CA VAL A 98 9.61 6.04 11.72
C VAL A 98 8.13 6.37 11.45
N PRO A 99 7.48 5.74 10.45
CA PRO A 99 6.15 6.15 10.01
C PRO A 99 5.05 5.87 11.04
N LEU A 100 5.39 5.08 12.06
CA LEU A 100 4.51 4.65 13.13
C LEU A 100 5.29 4.64 14.45
N ASP A 101 4.78 5.34 15.46
CA ASP A 101 5.37 5.36 16.79
C ASP A 101 5.45 3.94 17.37
N GLY A 102 6.59 3.56 17.95
CA GLY A 102 6.80 2.23 18.56
C GLY A 102 7.04 1.07 17.59
N PHE A 103 6.94 1.25 16.26
CA PHE A 103 7.25 0.19 15.28
C PHE A 103 8.50 0.49 14.48
N ASN A 104 9.53 -0.35 14.62
CA ASN A 104 10.75 -0.20 13.84
C ASN A 104 10.60 -0.84 12.44
N SER A 105 10.29 -0.05 11.42
CA SER A 105 10.15 -0.53 10.03
C SER A 105 11.44 -1.09 9.41
N THR A 106 12.61 -0.84 10.04
CA THR A 106 13.88 -1.44 9.61
C THR A 106 13.94 -2.95 9.86
N THR A 107 13.09 -3.47 10.76
CA THR A 107 12.95 -4.92 10.99
C THR A 107 12.45 -5.67 9.76
N LEU A 108 11.73 -4.97 8.88
CA LEU A 108 11.20 -5.52 7.63
C LEU A 108 12.12 -5.30 6.44
N ASN A 109 13.31 -4.71 6.61
CA ASN A 109 14.25 -4.47 5.51
C ASN A 109 14.66 -5.77 4.82
N ALA A 110 14.72 -5.76 3.49
CA ALA A 110 15.27 -6.88 2.74
C ALA A 110 16.73 -7.08 3.14
N ARG A 111 17.14 -8.33 3.36
CA ARG A 111 18.52 -8.71 3.74
C ARG A 111 19.09 -9.66 2.71
N ARG A 112 20.39 -9.52 2.43
CA ARG A 112 21.13 -10.35 1.47
C ARG A 112 20.94 -11.86 1.67
N ALA A 113 20.96 -12.34 2.92
CA ALA A 113 20.89 -13.78 3.22
C ALA A 113 19.53 -14.46 2.88
N LYS A 114 18.50 -13.68 2.51
CA LYS A 114 17.14 -14.21 2.25
C LYS A 114 16.65 -13.98 0.82
N ASN A 115 17.50 -13.50 -0.10
CA ASN A 115 17.08 -12.88 -1.37
C ASN A 115 16.12 -11.70 -1.11
N ILE A 116 15.81 -10.88 -2.13
CA ILE A 116 14.87 -9.76 -1.94
C ILE A 116 13.45 -10.31 -1.85
N GLN A 117 12.89 -10.34 -0.64
CA GLN A 117 11.49 -10.70 -0.41
C GLN A 117 10.57 -9.61 -1.00
N PRO A 118 9.67 -9.95 -1.92
CA PRO A 118 8.81 -8.98 -2.60
C PRO A 118 7.75 -8.36 -1.67
N ILE A 119 7.37 -9.08 -0.61
CA ILE A 119 6.40 -8.66 0.39
C ILE A 119 6.97 -8.95 1.77
N ALA A 120 6.74 -8.06 2.73
CA ALA A 120 6.98 -8.33 4.15
C ALA A 120 5.84 -7.71 4.95
N ALA A 121 5.53 -8.26 6.12
CA ALA A 121 4.52 -7.69 7.01
C ALA A 121 5.01 -7.71 8.45
N GLY A 122 4.60 -6.70 9.20
CA GLY A 122 4.95 -6.54 10.60
C GLY A 122 3.70 -6.40 11.44
N THR A 123 3.83 -6.76 12.71
CA THR A 123 2.86 -6.43 13.74
C THR A 123 3.42 -5.27 14.54
N SER A 124 2.72 -4.14 14.54
CA SER A 124 2.96 -3.05 15.47
C SER A 124 2.16 -3.28 16.76
N THR A 125 2.65 -2.74 17.88
CA THR A 125 1.75 -2.47 19.00
C THR A 125 0.75 -1.42 18.53
N LYS A 126 -0.49 -1.83 18.27
CA LYS A 126 -1.54 -0.98 17.71
C LYS A 126 -1.48 0.45 18.25
N GLU A 127 -1.05 1.37 17.40
CA GLU A 127 -1.07 2.81 17.62
C GLU A 127 -2.50 3.31 17.38
N VAL A 128 -3.30 3.39 18.44
CA VAL A 128 -4.54 4.18 18.45
C VAL A 128 -4.22 5.45 19.21
N ASN A 129 -4.09 6.57 18.50
CA ASN A 129 -3.93 7.90 19.08
C ASN A 129 -2.55 8.21 19.72
N HIS A 130 -1.43 7.95 19.02
CA HIS A 130 -0.06 8.29 19.46
C HIS A 130 0.32 7.70 20.82
N THR A 131 -0.26 6.55 21.15
CA THR A 131 0.02 5.85 22.40
C THR A 131 0.11 4.37 22.11
N ALA A 132 1.34 3.85 22.15
CA ALA A 132 1.62 2.42 22.10
C ALA A 132 0.93 1.70 23.28
N VAL A 133 -0.31 1.27 23.08
CA VAL A 133 -0.95 0.34 24.00
C VAL A 133 -0.42 -1.04 23.64
N ALA A 134 0.32 -1.66 24.56
CA ALA A 134 0.85 -3.01 24.41
C ALA A 134 -0.30 -4.00 24.17
N ASN A 135 -0.65 -4.22 22.91
CA ASN A 135 -1.55 -5.28 22.50
C ASN A 135 -0.69 -6.41 21.94
N ALA A 136 -0.25 -7.30 22.82
CA ALA A 136 0.55 -8.48 22.50
C ALA A 136 -0.20 -9.56 21.69
N ALA A 137 -1.39 -9.24 21.16
CA ALA A 137 -2.30 -10.19 20.49
C ALA A 137 -2.96 -9.60 19.21
N GLY A 138 -2.48 -8.47 18.70
CA GLY A 138 -2.94 -7.95 17.40
C GLY A 138 -2.19 -8.66 16.27
N GLY A 139 -2.88 -9.04 15.19
CA GLY A 139 -2.22 -9.48 13.97
C GLY A 139 -1.58 -8.30 13.21
N PRO A 140 -0.99 -8.55 12.03
CA PRO A 140 -0.21 -7.56 11.28
C PRO A 140 -1.05 -6.37 10.81
N ASP A 141 -0.57 -5.18 11.13
CA ASP A 141 -1.13 -3.89 10.75
C ASP A 141 -0.13 -3.05 9.93
N TYR A 142 0.94 -3.69 9.44
CA TYR A 142 1.95 -3.08 8.59
C TYR A 142 2.30 -3.98 7.41
N LEU A 143 2.25 -3.45 6.19
CA LEU A 143 2.56 -4.18 4.95
C LEU A 143 3.62 -3.43 4.15
N VAL A 144 4.67 -4.14 3.75
CA VAL A 144 5.75 -3.67 2.89
C VAL A 144 5.65 -4.36 1.54
N ILE A 145 5.70 -3.58 0.48
CA ILE A 145 5.69 -4.05 -0.91
C ILE A 145 6.94 -3.54 -1.60
N ARG A 146 7.63 -4.44 -2.31
CA ARG A 146 8.79 -4.13 -3.14
C ARG A 146 8.48 -4.41 -4.59
N SER A 147 8.69 -3.41 -5.43
CA SER A 147 8.39 -3.46 -6.85
C SER A 147 9.07 -2.29 -7.54
N THR A 148 9.44 -2.41 -8.82
CA THR A 148 9.88 -1.23 -9.58
C THR A 148 8.71 -0.29 -9.86
N VAL A 149 7.47 -0.80 -9.97
CA VAL A 149 6.27 -0.03 -10.34
C VAL A 149 5.46 0.53 -9.16
N SER A 150 5.84 0.27 -7.91
CA SER A 150 5.05 0.74 -6.74
C SER A 150 5.20 2.24 -6.46
N SER A 151 6.17 2.90 -7.11
CA SER A 151 6.33 4.35 -7.09
C SER A 151 5.31 5.06 -7.99
N LEU A 152 5.03 6.31 -7.66
CA LEU A 152 4.22 7.21 -8.47
C LEU A 152 5.01 7.92 -9.58
N ASP A 153 6.33 7.70 -9.64
CA ASP A 153 7.21 8.25 -10.67
C ASP A 153 6.86 7.68 -12.06
N ASP A 154 6.82 8.53 -13.08
CA ASP A 154 6.51 8.09 -14.44
C ASP A 154 7.52 7.07 -14.98
N SER A 155 8.79 7.17 -14.55
CA SER A 155 9.86 6.24 -14.92
C SER A 155 9.60 4.83 -14.40
N ALA A 156 8.96 4.70 -13.23
CA ALA A 156 8.65 3.42 -12.59
C ALA A 156 7.72 2.53 -13.46
N ARG A 157 6.96 3.15 -14.38
CA ARG A 157 6.02 2.47 -15.28
C ARG A 157 6.62 2.10 -16.62
N LYS A 158 7.87 2.49 -16.87
CA LYS A 158 8.57 2.25 -18.13
C LYS A 158 9.39 0.98 -18.04
N TRP A 159 9.40 0.22 -19.13
CA TRP A 159 10.24 -0.95 -19.27
C TRP A 159 10.63 -1.15 -20.73
N SER A 160 11.70 -1.90 -20.96
CA SER A 160 12.11 -2.36 -22.28
C SER A 160 12.87 -3.67 -22.13
N TYR A 161 13.28 -4.27 -23.24
CA TYR A 161 14.18 -5.41 -23.24
C TYR A 161 15.28 -5.23 -24.28
N VAL A 162 16.38 -5.92 -24.05
CA VAL A 162 17.54 -5.98 -24.93
C VAL A 162 17.70 -7.43 -25.36
N ASN A 163 17.65 -7.65 -26.67
CA ASN A 163 17.89 -8.96 -27.27
C ASN A 163 19.37 -9.14 -27.59
N TYR A 164 19.83 -10.38 -27.52
CA TYR A 164 21.16 -10.74 -27.94
C TYR A 164 21.36 -10.47 -29.44
N SER A 165 22.46 -9.80 -29.79
CA SER A 165 22.87 -9.55 -31.17
C SER A 165 24.36 -9.81 -31.35
N THR A 166 24.72 -10.64 -32.34
CA THR A 166 26.11 -10.82 -32.79
C THR A 166 26.26 -10.17 -34.15
N ASP A 167 26.96 -9.05 -34.20
CA ASP A 167 27.66 -8.67 -35.43
C ASP A 167 29.12 -9.19 -35.35
N SER A 168 29.66 -9.53 -36.51
CA SER A 168 31.02 -10.03 -36.74
C SER A 168 32.12 -8.98 -36.51
N SER A 169 31.75 -7.72 -36.31
CA SER A 169 32.61 -6.69 -35.73
C SER A 169 32.58 -6.87 -34.20
N SER A 170 33.73 -6.79 -33.53
CA SER A 170 33.94 -7.13 -32.11
C SER A 170 33.14 -6.35 -31.05
N ASN A 171 32.04 -5.71 -31.42
CA ASN A 171 31.14 -4.96 -30.56
C ASN A 171 29.77 -5.65 -30.58
N ASN A 172 29.36 -6.25 -29.46
CA ASN A 172 28.00 -6.73 -29.26
C ASN A 172 27.01 -5.55 -29.42
N LEU A 173 26.31 -5.47 -30.56
CA LEU A 173 25.34 -4.41 -30.90
C LEU A 173 23.95 -4.71 -30.33
N SER A 174 23.86 -5.29 -29.13
CA SER A 174 22.57 -5.52 -28.49
C SER A 174 21.86 -4.17 -28.26
N GLU A 175 20.77 -3.94 -29.01
CA GLU A 175 19.97 -2.72 -28.97
C GLU A 175 18.74 -2.90 -28.06
N MET A 176 18.38 -1.82 -27.36
CA MET A 176 17.16 -1.74 -26.56
C MET A 176 15.94 -1.60 -27.46
N LYS A 177 14.87 -2.35 -27.18
CA LYS A 177 13.60 -2.21 -27.88
C LYS A 177 12.98 -0.84 -27.60
N LEU A 178 12.60 -0.14 -28.67
CA LEU A 178 11.74 1.03 -28.61
C LEU A 178 10.30 0.63 -28.97
N TRP A 179 9.35 1.12 -28.19
CA TRP A 179 7.91 0.99 -28.38
C TRP A 179 7.41 2.12 -29.28
N ASP A 180 6.63 1.78 -30.32
CA ASP A 180 6.13 2.76 -31.29
C ASP A 180 5.12 3.74 -30.67
N TYR A 181 4.35 3.28 -29.66
CA TYR A 181 3.31 4.05 -28.97
C TYR A 181 3.37 3.92 -27.44
N GLY A 182 4.50 3.43 -26.90
CA GLY A 182 4.68 3.19 -25.47
C GLY A 182 5.65 4.18 -24.81
N PRO A 183 5.62 4.32 -23.47
CA PRO A 183 6.56 5.18 -22.77
C PRO A 183 7.94 4.53 -22.78
N ASN A 184 8.79 5.00 -23.69
CA ASN A 184 10.16 4.53 -23.84
C ASN A 184 11.05 5.01 -22.70
N LEU A 185 12.02 4.16 -22.33
CA LEU A 185 13.12 4.57 -21.45
C LEU A 185 13.99 5.61 -22.17
N THR A 186 14.45 6.59 -21.41
CA THR A 186 15.21 7.75 -21.87
C THR A 186 16.45 7.97 -20.99
N SER A 187 17.32 8.88 -21.38
CA SER A 187 18.47 9.31 -20.55
C SER A 187 18.06 9.92 -19.20
N ASN A 188 16.78 10.30 -19.05
CA ASN A 188 16.24 10.89 -17.83
C ASN A 188 15.68 9.82 -16.88
N ASP A 189 15.78 8.53 -17.20
CA ASP A 189 15.28 7.46 -16.35
C ASP A 189 16.46 6.74 -15.66
N ARG A 190 16.32 6.46 -14.36
CA ARG A 190 17.22 5.57 -13.62
C ARG A 190 16.73 4.13 -13.80
N ILE A 191 17.57 3.29 -14.39
CA ILE A 191 17.19 1.98 -14.88
C ILE A 191 17.95 0.91 -14.11
N ILE A 192 17.34 -0.26 -13.98
CA ILE A 192 18.02 -1.50 -13.61
C ILE A 192 17.89 -2.50 -14.76
N ALA A 193 18.84 -3.41 -14.87
CA ALA A 193 18.81 -4.48 -15.85
C ALA A 193 18.75 -5.84 -15.16
N ILE A 194 17.74 -6.63 -15.50
CA ILE A 194 17.55 -7.98 -14.98
C ILE A 194 17.69 -8.93 -16.16
N ARG A 195 18.66 -9.83 -16.07
CA ARG A 195 18.76 -10.96 -16.99
C ARG A 195 17.80 -12.03 -16.53
N ASP A 196 16.95 -12.45 -17.46
CA ASP A 196 16.07 -13.59 -17.29
C ASP A 196 16.67 -14.79 -18.05
N ARG A 197 16.73 -15.92 -17.35
CA ARG A 197 17.19 -17.19 -17.89
C ARG A 197 16.35 -18.33 -17.33
N PHE A 198 15.88 -19.20 -18.21
CA PHE A 198 15.21 -20.43 -17.80
C PHE A 198 16.23 -21.58 -17.72
N ILE A 199 16.47 -22.08 -16.50
CA ILE A 199 17.32 -23.25 -16.24
C ILE A 199 16.50 -24.27 -15.47
N ASP A 200 16.49 -25.53 -15.93
CA ASP A 200 15.79 -26.65 -15.27
C ASP A 200 14.31 -26.37 -14.95
N GLY A 201 13.63 -25.65 -15.84
CA GLY A 201 12.22 -25.29 -15.68
C GLY A 201 11.95 -24.18 -14.66
N LYS A 202 12.99 -23.53 -14.13
CA LYS A 202 12.90 -22.39 -13.21
C LYS A 202 13.39 -21.12 -13.89
N GLU A 203 12.62 -20.05 -13.72
CA GLU A 203 12.99 -18.69 -14.13
C GLU A 203 14.02 -18.14 -13.13
N GLN A 204 15.21 -17.77 -13.61
CA GLN A 204 16.25 -17.10 -12.82
C GLN A 204 16.33 -15.64 -13.22
N LYS A 205 15.99 -14.75 -12.29
CA LYS A 205 16.09 -13.29 -12.48
C LYS A 205 17.35 -12.78 -11.84
N THR A 206 18.41 -12.69 -12.63
CA THR A 206 19.70 -12.16 -12.17
C THR A 206 19.78 -10.65 -12.37
N LEU A 207 19.94 -9.87 -11.31
CA LEU A 207 20.30 -8.45 -11.42
C LEU A 207 21.70 -8.32 -12.01
N LEU A 208 21.83 -7.55 -13.08
CA LEU A 208 23.10 -7.24 -13.70
C LEU A 208 23.77 -6.06 -13.00
N LEU A 209 25.07 -6.22 -12.71
CA LEU A 209 25.87 -5.24 -11.99
C LEU A 209 27.12 -4.86 -12.79
N ASN A 210 27.50 -3.59 -12.74
CA ASN A 210 28.80 -3.09 -13.17
C ASN A 210 29.64 -2.71 -11.93
N GLY A 211 30.27 -3.71 -11.31
CA GLY A 211 30.97 -3.57 -10.01
C GLY A 211 30.12 -4.00 -8.82
N THR A 212 30.63 -3.79 -7.59
CA THR A 212 30.00 -4.29 -6.34
C THR A 212 28.63 -3.66 -6.04
N ASP A 213 28.41 -2.40 -6.41
CA ASP A 213 27.17 -1.64 -6.15
C ASP A 213 26.60 -0.95 -7.41
N GLY A 214 27.16 -1.25 -8.59
CA GLY A 214 26.78 -0.65 -9.86
C GLY A 214 25.55 -1.30 -10.50
N PHE A 215 24.42 -1.39 -9.79
CA PHE A 215 23.16 -1.90 -10.34
C PHE A 215 22.39 -0.86 -11.18
N GLU A 216 22.75 0.42 -11.07
CA GLU A 216 22.12 1.51 -11.81
C GLU A 216 22.68 1.62 -13.22
N LEU A 217 21.77 1.64 -14.19
CA LEU A 217 22.02 1.89 -15.60
C LEU A 217 21.45 3.26 -15.97
N SER A 218 22.21 4.04 -16.74
CA SER A 218 21.74 5.27 -17.39
C SER A 218 21.96 5.17 -18.89
N LEU A 219 20.94 5.54 -19.66
CA LEU A 219 21.06 5.62 -21.12
C LEU A 219 21.89 6.85 -21.51
N THR A 220 22.55 6.78 -22.67
CA THR A 220 23.23 7.94 -23.26
C THR A 220 22.22 9.02 -23.60
N ALA A 221 22.68 10.26 -23.84
CA ALA A 221 21.81 11.36 -24.27
C ALA A 221 21.04 11.06 -25.57
N SER A 222 21.52 10.13 -26.40
CA SER A 222 20.82 9.65 -27.60
C SER A 222 19.79 8.53 -27.32
N GLY A 223 19.58 8.16 -26.05
CA GLY A 223 18.71 7.06 -25.63
C GLY A 223 19.29 5.66 -25.87
N ALA A 224 20.58 5.56 -26.21
CA ALA A 224 21.24 4.29 -26.45
C ALA A 224 21.78 3.68 -25.15
N MET A 225 21.94 2.36 -25.15
CA MET A 225 22.65 1.66 -24.08
C MET A 225 24.10 2.17 -23.99
N PRO A 226 24.67 2.32 -22.78
CA PRO A 226 26.06 2.71 -22.61
C PRO A 226 27.00 1.64 -23.17
N ALA A 227 28.20 2.07 -23.58
CA ALA A 227 29.23 1.17 -24.08
C ALA A 227 29.70 0.20 -22.97
N GLY A 228 29.94 -1.07 -23.33
CA GLY A 228 30.32 -2.15 -22.42
C GLY A 228 29.37 -3.36 -22.48
N GLU A 229 29.75 -4.44 -21.79
CA GLU A 229 29.03 -5.73 -21.84
C GLU A 229 28.21 -6.04 -20.57
N TYR A 230 28.33 -5.23 -19.51
CA TYR A 230 27.76 -5.54 -18.18
C TYR A 230 26.22 -5.65 -18.15
N PHE A 231 25.54 -4.88 -19.00
CA PHE A 231 24.07 -4.80 -19.06
C PHE A 231 23.49 -5.38 -20.34
N LYS A 232 24.26 -6.22 -21.05
CA LYS A 232 23.86 -6.84 -22.31
C LYS A 232 23.67 -8.35 -22.12
N PRO A 233 22.81 -8.98 -22.93
CA PRO A 233 22.74 -10.43 -23.01
C PRO A 233 24.10 -11.03 -23.40
N THR A 234 24.52 -12.09 -22.72
CA THR A 234 25.79 -12.77 -22.98
C THR A 234 25.67 -13.93 -23.96
N SER A 235 24.46 -14.49 -24.09
CA SER A 235 24.13 -15.61 -24.96
C SER A 235 22.77 -15.41 -25.63
N LYS A 236 22.46 -16.24 -26.64
CA LYS A 236 21.18 -16.16 -27.38
C LYS A 236 19.98 -16.56 -26.52
N GLU A 237 20.23 -17.31 -25.45
CA GLU A 237 19.25 -17.78 -24.48
C GLU A 237 18.96 -16.75 -23.39
N ASP A 238 19.78 -15.70 -23.27
CA ASP A 238 19.60 -14.63 -22.31
C ASP A 238 18.66 -13.56 -22.88
N MET A 239 17.65 -13.16 -22.09
CA MET A 239 16.91 -11.93 -22.31
C MET A 239 17.24 -10.96 -21.18
N VAL A 240 17.59 -9.71 -21.51
CA VAL A 240 17.80 -8.67 -20.49
C VAL A 240 16.62 -7.72 -20.51
N VAL A 241 15.86 -7.66 -19.42
CA VAL A 241 14.74 -6.75 -19.24
C VAL A 241 15.21 -5.53 -18.44
N LEU A 242 14.89 -4.36 -18.96
CA LEU A 242 15.21 -3.07 -18.37
C LEU A 242 13.97 -2.51 -17.69
N TYR A 243 14.10 -2.12 -16.43
CA TYR A 243 13.04 -1.49 -15.67
C TYR A 243 13.45 -0.09 -15.26
N GLY A 244 12.60 0.90 -15.55
CA GLY A 244 12.73 2.21 -14.93
C GLY A 244 12.31 2.12 -13.46
N VAL A 245 13.04 2.82 -12.59
CA VAL A 245 12.76 2.85 -11.15
C VAL A 245 12.31 4.24 -10.71
N ARG A 246 12.99 5.29 -11.20
CA ARG A 246 12.65 6.69 -10.94
C ARG A 246 13.33 7.64 -11.93
N SER A 247 12.93 8.91 -11.89
CA SER A 247 13.56 9.97 -12.67
C SER A 247 15.00 10.24 -12.23
N ALA A 248 15.87 10.49 -13.21
CA ALA A 248 17.27 10.81 -13.03
C ALA A 248 17.50 12.20 -12.42
N ALA A 249 16.51 13.08 -12.52
CA ALA A 249 16.55 14.44 -11.98
C ALA A 249 16.56 14.49 -10.45
N ASP A 250 16.06 13.45 -9.79
CA ASP A 250 15.84 13.51 -8.35
C ASP A 250 17.05 12.99 -7.54
N SER A 251 17.52 11.76 -7.79
CA SER A 251 18.70 11.18 -7.12
C SER A 251 19.12 9.87 -7.78
N ALA A 252 20.36 9.44 -7.51
CA ALA A 252 20.78 8.06 -7.78
C ALA A 252 19.95 7.05 -6.97
N LEU A 253 19.95 5.79 -7.42
CA LEU A 253 19.24 4.71 -6.77
C LEU A 253 19.97 4.23 -5.51
N ARG A 254 19.24 4.17 -4.40
CA ARG A 254 19.68 3.50 -3.15
C ARG A 254 19.59 1.98 -3.21
N MET A 255 18.59 1.48 -3.93
CA MET A 255 18.25 0.06 -4.02
C MET A 255 17.63 -0.19 -5.41
N PRO A 256 17.68 -1.44 -5.92
CA PRO A 256 17.27 -1.75 -7.29
C PRO A 256 15.76 -1.92 -7.45
N TYR A 257 14.94 -1.26 -6.63
CA TYR A 257 13.48 -1.32 -6.66
C TYR A 257 12.91 -0.17 -5.84
N ASN A 258 11.61 0.06 -5.91
CA ASN A 258 10.91 0.94 -4.98
C ASN A 258 10.34 0.13 -3.82
N ARG A 259 10.39 0.68 -2.60
CA ARG A 259 9.72 0.13 -1.42
C ARG A 259 8.58 1.03 -1.02
N THR A 260 7.42 0.43 -0.82
CA THR A 260 6.20 1.10 -0.41
C THR A 260 5.63 0.43 0.82
N ASP A 261 5.33 1.23 1.83
CA ASP A 261 4.83 0.76 3.11
C ASP A 261 3.40 1.27 3.35
N TYR A 262 2.54 0.37 3.82
CA TYR A 262 1.14 0.59 4.13
C TYR A 262 0.89 0.38 5.61
N TYR A 263 0.27 1.37 6.25
CA TYR A 263 0.05 1.38 7.70
C TYR A 263 -1.07 2.33 8.07
N VAL A 264 -1.65 2.12 9.25
CA VAL A 264 -2.66 3.01 9.83
C VAL A 264 -1.99 3.88 10.88
N THR A 265 -2.09 5.20 10.76
CA THR A 265 -1.69 6.12 11.83
C THR A 265 -2.67 7.28 11.93
N ARG A 266 -2.68 7.96 13.08
CA ARG A 266 -3.49 9.16 13.27
C ARG A 266 -2.60 10.37 12.98
N PRO A 267 -2.96 11.28 12.08
CA PRO A 267 -2.18 12.49 11.86
C PRO A 267 -2.33 13.44 13.07
N ALA A 268 -1.24 14.11 13.44
CA ALA A 268 -1.22 15.07 14.56
C ALA A 268 -2.17 16.26 14.35
N SER A 269 -2.42 16.63 13.09
CA SER A 269 -3.40 17.65 12.69
C SER A 269 -4.11 17.22 11.40
N GLY A 270 -5.27 17.80 11.12
CA GLY A 270 -6.01 17.50 9.88
C GLY A 270 -6.81 16.19 9.88
N MET A 271 -6.91 15.50 11.03
CA MET A 271 -7.83 14.35 11.15
C MET A 271 -9.28 14.80 10.89
N PRO A 272 -10.03 14.15 9.99
CA PRO A 272 -11.40 14.56 9.69
C PRO A 272 -12.31 14.49 10.92
N THR A 273 -13.08 15.56 11.15
CA THR A 273 -13.96 15.70 12.32
C THR A 273 -15.16 14.75 12.33
N HIS A 274 -15.47 14.16 11.18
CA HIS A 274 -16.53 13.17 11.07
C HIS A 274 -16.08 11.78 11.52
N CYS A 275 -14.77 11.53 11.61
CA CYS A 275 -14.24 10.28 12.10
C CYS A 275 -14.45 10.14 13.61
N ASN A 276 -14.70 8.92 14.05
CA ASN A 276 -14.75 8.60 15.47
C ASN A 276 -13.39 8.90 16.12
N PRO A 277 -13.34 9.65 17.25
CA PRO A 277 -12.09 9.80 17.98
C PRO A 277 -11.42 8.44 18.24
N GLY A 278 -10.10 8.37 18.07
CA GLY A 278 -9.33 7.13 18.12
C GLY A 278 -9.04 6.49 16.75
N THR A 279 -9.87 6.67 15.72
CA THR A 279 -9.54 6.12 14.39
C THR A 279 -8.36 6.86 13.75
N GLY A 280 -7.66 6.21 12.84
CA GLY A 280 -6.59 6.77 12.03
C GLY A 280 -6.94 6.86 10.55
N VAL A 281 -5.91 7.05 9.74
CA VAL A 281 -5.94 7.08 8.28
C VAL A 281 -5.00 5.99 7.77
N LEU A 282 -5.42 5.25 6.76
CA LEU A 282 -4.56 4.32 6.03
C LEU A 282 -3.64 5.15 5.12
N TYR A 283 -2.34 5.02 5.31
CA TYR A 283 -1.32 5.70 4.52
C TYR A 283 -0.57 4.73 3.62
N LYS A 284 -0.13 5.25 2.48
CA LYS A 284 0.94 4.70 1.65
C LYS A 284 2.15 5.63 1.73
N SER A 285 3.33 5.09 2.06
CA SER A 285 4.58 5.86 2.07
C SER A 285 5.64 5.19 1.21
N LEU A 286 6.36 5.99 0.42
CA LEU A 286 7.45 5.53 -0.42
C LEU A 286 8.78 5.77 0.31
N VAL A 287 9.70 4.82 0.24
CA VAL A 287 11.07 5.03 0.73
C VAL A 287 11.85 5.87 -0.29
N SER A 288 12.35 7.01 0.15
CA SER A 288 13.10 7.96 -0.65
C SER A 288 14.47 7.40 -1.04
N HIS A 289 14.76 7.36 -2.34
CA HIS A 289 16.11 7.02 -2.79
C HIS A 289 17.16 8.06 -2.38
N ALA A 290 16.77 9.34 -2.24
CA ALA A 290 17.67 10.43 -1.89
C ALA A 290 18.12 10.35 -0.41
N THR A 291 17.17 10.21 0.51
CA THR A 291 17.45 10.29 1.97
C THR A 291 17.45 8.93 2.66
N GLY A 292 16.78 7.93 2.08
CA GLY A 292 16.45 6.66 2.75
C GLY A 292 15.32 6.78 3.78
N GLY A 293 14.82 7.97 4.08
CA GLY A 293 13.61 8.14 4.87
C GLY A 293 12.35 7.92 4.04
N PHE A 294 11.18 8.04 4.65
CA PHE A 294 9.92 8.05 3.90
C PHE A 294 9.67 9.42 3.27
N ASP A 295 9.25 9.43 2.01
CA ASP A 295 8.67 10.59 1.34
C ASP A 295 7.31 10.94 1.98
N THR A 296 6.70 12.04 1.53
CA THR A 296 5.38 12.47 2.01
C THR A 296 4.36 11.34 1.87
N ALA A 297 3.76 10.94 2.99
CA ALA A 297 2.76 9.89 3.03
C ALA A 297 1.47 10.30 2.30
N TYR A 298 0.89 9.37 1.54
CA TYR A 298 -0.37 9.54 0.82
C TYR A 298 -1.53 8.98 1.65
N PRO A 299 -2.50 9.79 2.09
CA PRO A 299 -3.69 9.30 2.76
C PRO A 299 -4.58 8.58 1.74
N LEU A 300 -4.96 7.34 2.03
CA LEU A 300 -5.76 6.50 1.14
C LEU A 300 -7.20 6.37 1.60
N LEU A 301 -7.41 6.20 2.91
CA LEU A 301 -8.73 6.01 3.47
C LEU A 301 -8.78 6.50 4.91
N ASP A 302 -9.79 7.33 5.21
CA ASP A 302 -10.02 7.89 6.52
C ASP A 302 -10.82 6.96 7.44
N CYS A 303 -10.85 7.32 8.72
CA CYS A 303 -11.69 6.69 9.74
C CYS A 303 -11.40 5.20 9.99
N ILE A 304 -10.14 4.78 9.82
CA ILE A 304 -9.72 3.39 10.00
C ILE A 304 -9.52 3.07 11.48
N ALA A 305 -10.19 2.02 11.95
CA ALA A 305 -10.01 1.50 13.31
C ALA A 305 -9.02 0.34 13.39
N ASP A 306 -8.84 -0.44 12.32
CA ASP A 306 -7.91 -1.58 12.31
C ASP A 306 -7.57 -2.01 10.88
N MET A 307 -6.36 -2.51 10.67
CA MET A 307 -5.95 -3.22 9.46
C MET A 307 -5.34 -4.56 9.87
N GLN A 308 -5.72 -5.62 9.17
CA GLN A 308 -5.17 -6.97 9.37
C GLN A 308 -4.80 -7.56 8.02
N VAL A 309 -3.58 -8.09 7.91
CA VAL A 309 -3.05 -8.76 6.72
C VAL A 309 -2.89 -10.26 6.97
N GLU A 310 -3.24 -11.07 5.99
CA GLU A 310 -3.07 -12.52 6.06
C GLU A 310 -2.52 -13.03 4.73
N PHE A 311 -1.77 -14.11 4.79
CA PHE A 311 -1.17 -14.72 3.61
C PHE A 311 -1.79 -16.10 3.39
N GLU A 312 -1.99 -16.46 2.14
CA GLU A 312 -2.47 -17.77 1.73
C GLU A 312 -1.34 -18.45 0.95
N TYR A 313 -0.86 -19.57 1.47
CA TYR A 313 0.38 -20.23 1.07
C TYR A 313 0.11 -21.69 0.71
N ASP A 314 0.73 -22.20 -0.36
CA ASP A 314 0.64 -23.61 -0.76
C ASP A 314 2.02 -24.27 -0.56
N PRO A 315 2.29 -24.85 0.62
CA PRO A 315 3.63 -25.28 1.01
C PRO A 315 4.19 -26.44 0.17
N ASN A 316 3.33 -27.18 -0.54
CA ASN A 316 3.74 -28.39 -1.26
C ASN A 316 3.31 -28.37 -2.74
N ASP A 317 2.86 -27.22 -3.26
CA ASP A 317 2.29 -27.06 -4.60
C ASP A 317 1.26 -28.14 -4.99
N ASN A 318 0.47 -28.56 -4.00
CA ASN A 318 -0.54 -29.61 -4.18
C ASN A 318 -1.97 -29.03 -4.30
N GLY A 319 -2.09 -27.70 -4.36
CA GLY A 319 -3.36 -26.98 -4.40
C GLY A 319 -4.01 -26.82 -3.03
N MET A 320 -3.39 -27.31 -1.94
CA MET A 320 -3.88 -27.14 -0.58
C MET A 320 -3.35 -25.83 0.01
N ILE A 321 -4.14 -24.77 -0.18
CA ILE A 321 -3.83 -23.44 0.34
C ILE A 321 -4.09 -23.39 1.85
N VAL A 322 -3.07 -23.02 2.63
CA VAL A 322 -3.14 -22.82 4.07
C VAL A 322 -2.94 -21.34 4.45
N PRO A 323 -3.58 -20.86 5.53
CA PRO A 323 -3.27 -19.55 6.09
C PRO A 323 -1.83 -19.52 6.62
N LEU A 324 -1.13 -18.43 6.37
CA LEU A 324 0.20 -18.13 6.89
C LEU A 324 0.18 -16.77 7.56
N ASP A 325 0.68 -16.72 8.79
CA ASP A 325 0.83 -15.48 9.54
C ASP A 325 2.09 -14.71 9.07
N PRO A 326 2.26 -13.43 9.44
CA PRO A 326 3.40 -12.61 9.05
C PRO A 326 4.75 -13.11 9.54
N ILE A 327 4.78 -13.72 10.72
CA ILE A 327 6.01 -14.24 11.31
C ILE A 327 6.49 -15.40 10.43
N GLY A 328 5.59 -16.33 10.14
CA GLY A 328 5.80 -17.44 9.22
C GLY A 328 6.15 -16.97 7.80
N LEU A 329 5.58 -15.87 7.30
CA LEU A 329 5.98 -15.29 6.02
C LEU A 329 7.42 -14.74 6.06
N THR A 330 7.78 -14.01 7.12
CA THR A 330 9.11 -13.40 7.28
C THR A 330 10.21 -14.46 7.37
N GLU A 331 9.88 -15.66 7.85
CA GLU A 331 10.76 -16.83 7.87
C GLU A 331 10.97 -17.49 6.51
N LYS A 332 10.06 -17.32 5.54
CA LYS A 332 10.21 -17.88 4.19
C LYS A 332 11.34 -17.23 3.40
N THR A 333 12.00 -18.00 2.54
CA THR A 333 12.93 -17.41 1.57
C THR A 333 12.16 -16.66 0.49
N ALA A 334 12.80 -15.73 -0.22
CA ALA A 334 12.10 -15.03 -1.31
C ALA A 334 11.66 -15.99 -2.44
N ASP A 335 12.34 -17.12 -2.61
CA ASP A 335 12.00 -18.13 -3.63
C ASP A 335 10.79 -18.95 -3.18
N ASP A 336 10.75 -19.36 -1.91
CA ASP A 336 9.56 -19.99 -1.32
C ASP A 336 8.34 -19.07 -1.42
N MET A 337 8.52 -17.76 -1.18
CA MET A 337 7.44 -16.80 -1.31
C MET A 337 6.96 -16.68 -2.75
N ARG A 338 7.84 -16.69 -3.74
CA ARG A 338 7.44 -16.65 -5.15
C ARG A 338 6.64 -17.90 -5.50
N LEU A 339 7.18 -19.08 -5.25
CA LEU A 339 6.55 -20.33 -5.68
C LEU A 339 5.22 -20.59 -4.96
N HIS A 340 5.17 -20.33 -3.65
CA HIS A 340 4.12 -20.87 -2.80
C HIS A 340 3.14 -19.82 -2.26
N LEU A 341 3.43 -18.51 -2.31
CA LEU A 341 2.46 -17.48 -1.91
C LEU A 341 1.38 -17.33 -2.99
N LYS A 342 0.14 -17.71 -2.68
CA LYS A 342 -0.96 -17.69 -3.66
C LYS A 342 -1.81 -16.43 -3.54
N ASN A 343 -2.20 -16.02 -2.33
CA ASN A 343 -2.97 -14.79 -2.14
C ASN A 343 -2.49 -13.97 -0.93
N VAL A 344 -2.72 -12.66 -1.01
CA VAL A 344 -2.62 -11.72 0.10
C VAL A 344 -4.02 -11.25 0.42
N ARG A 345 -4.44 -11.43 1.66
CA ARG A 345 -5.76 -11.09 2.15
C ARG A 345 -5.66 -9.93 3.12
N ILE A 346 -6.46 -8.89 2.91
CA ILE A 346 -6.44 -7.69 3.75
C ILE A 346 -7.83 -7.39 4.26
N TYR A 347 -7.91 -7.11 5.55
CA TYR A 347 -9.09 -6.70 6.28
C TYR A 347 -8.90 -5.29 6.80
N ILE A 348 -9.79 -4.38 6.45
CA ILE A 348 -9.75 -3.00 6.93
C ILE A 348 -11.08 -2.68 7.60
N LEU A 349 -11.03 -2.38 8.90
CA LEU A 349 -12.18 -1.90 9.66
C LEU A 349 -12.25 -0.38 9.59
N THR A 350 -13.35 0.14 9.06
CA THR A 350 -13.65 1.57 8.99
C THR A 350 -15.10 1.83 9.41
N HIS A 351 -15.53 3.08 9.40
CA HIS A 351 -16.94 3.44 9.50
C HIS A 351 -17.35 4.39 8.38
N GLU A 352 -18.62 4.33 7.99
CA GLU A 352 -19.17 5.19 6.95
C GLU A 352 -19.89 6.42 7.52
N GLY A 353 -19.68 7.56 6.88
CA GLY A 353 -20.35 8.81 7.23
C GLY A 353 -19.95 9.36 8.61
N LYS A 354 -20.75 10.30 9.10
CA LYS A 354 -20.58 10.92 10.42
C LYS A 354 -21.36 10.15 11.50
N MET A 355 -21.14 10.53 12.75
CA MET A 355 -21.91 10.03 13.89
C MET A 355 -23.42 10.21 13.69
N ASP A 356 -24.17 9.13 13.86
CA ASP A 356 -25.64 9.11 13.84
C ASP A 356 -26.15 8.85 15.26
N LYS A 357 -26.63 9.90 15.94
CA LYS A 357 -27.11 9.82 17.32
C LYS A 357 -28.32 8.90 17.50
N SER A 358 -29.05 8.62 16.41
CA SER A 358 -30.21 7.72 16.43
C SER A 358 -29.85 6.26 16.15
N TYR A 359 -28.61 6.02 15.70
CA TYR A 359 -28.11 4.69 15.40
C TYR A 359 -27.41 4.07 16.60
N ARG A 360 -27.57 2.75 16.72
CA ARG A 360 -26.82 1.92 17.66
C ARG A 360 -26.31 0.68 16.93
N TYR A 361 -25.00 0.53 16.89
CA TYR A 361 -24.33 -0.65 16.35
C TYR A 361 -24.79 -1.89 17.15
N PRO A 362 -25.32 -2.92 16.45
CA PRO A 362 -26.00 -4.03 17.10
C PRO A 362 -25.04 -5.06 17.74
N GLY A 363 -23.78 -5.13 17.30
CA GLY A 363 -22.82 -6.10 17.81
C GLY A 363 -22.13 -5.68 19.10
N ASP A 364 -21.66 -6.66 19.87
CA ASP A 364 -20.84 -6.47 21.08
C ASP A 364 -19.34 -6.72 20.84
N SER A 365 -18.98 -7.07 19.60
CA SER A 365 -17.60 -7.12 19.15
C SER A 365 -17.54 -7.00 17.63
N ILE A 366 -16.38 -6.62 17.12
CA ILE A 366 -16.07 -6.58 15.70
C ILE A 366 -14.81 -7.41 15.47
N HIS A 367 -14.89 -8.41 14.61
CA HIS A 367 -13.74 -9.25 14.26
C HIS A 367 -13.19 -8.81 12.91
N VAL A 368 -11.91 -8.48 12.87
CA VAL A 368 -11.14 -8.04 11.71
C VAL A 368 -10.17 -9.16 11.38
N GLY A 369 -10.44 -9.95 10.35
CA GLY A 369 -9.71 -11.20 10.09
C GLY A 369 -10.61 -12.31 9.55
N ASN A 370 -10.01 -13.46 9.25
CA ASN A 370 -10.75 -14.63 8.82
C ASN A 370 -11.29 -15.47 10.00
N ARG A 371 -12.57 -15.31 10.31
CA ARG A 371 -13.25 -16.10 11.36
C ARG A 371 -13.15 -17.61 11.17
N ARG A 372 -12.95 -18.12 9.95
CA ARG A 372 -12.84 -19.56 9.68
C ARG A 372 -11.49 -20.15 10.08
N ASN A 373 -10.47 -19.32 10.23
CA ASN A 373 -9.10 -19.74 10.53
C ASN A 373 -8.81 -19.79 12.05
N GLY A 374 -9.82 -19.58 12.91
CA GLY A 374 -9.69 -19.68 14.37
C GLY A 374 -8.99 -18.46 15.02
N THR A 375 -8.44 -18.66 16.22
CA THR A 375 -7.84 -17.60 17.05
C THR A 375 -6.49 -17.05 16.55
N SER A 376 -5.90 -17.65 15.51
CA SER A 376 -4.64 -17.21 14.90
C SER A 376 -4.82 -16.22 13.75
N SER A 377 -6.05 -15.81 13.45
CA SER A 377 -6.40 -15.00 12.29
C SER A 377 -7.02 -13.67 12.72
N GLY A 378 -6.29 -12.59 12.44
CA GLY A 378 -6.70 -11.22 12.73
C GLY A 378 -6.92 -10.91 14.22
N ARG A 379 -7.90 -10.05 14.51
CA ARG A 379 -8.20 -9.52 15.85
C ARG A 379 -9.70 -9.36 16.07
N THR A 380 -10.17 -9.68 17.29
CA THR A 380 -11.52 -9.32 17.74
C THR A 380 -11.45 -8.13 18.67
N LEU A 381 -12.14 -7.05 18.33
CA LEU A 381 -12.33 -5.87 19.17
C LEU A 381 -13.62 -6.03 19.96
N SER A 382 -13.49 -6.32 21.26
CA SER A 382 -14.62 -6.40 22.20
C SER A 382 -15.27 -5.03 22.42
N ALA A 383 -16.51 -4.98 22.92
CA ALA A 383 -17.16 -3.71 23.27
C ALA A 383 -16.35 -2.88 24.30
N SER A 384 -15.65 -3.55 25.22
CA SER A 384 -14.74 -2.89 26.16
C SER A 384 -13.55 -2.25 25.46
N GLU A 385 -12.91 -2.96 24.53
CA GLU A 385 -11.81 -2.40 23.73
C GLU A 385 -12.29 -1.28 22.80
N MET A 386 -13.46 -1.44 22.18
CA MET A 386 -14.05 -0.40 21.33
C MET A 386 -14.33 0.87 22.14
N ASN A 387 -14.81 0.75 23.38
CA ASN A 387 -15.02 1.89 24.27
C ASN A 387 -13.69 2.56 24.68
N SER A 388 -12.65 1.77 24.98
CA SER A 388 -11.36 2.31 25.39
C SER A 388 -10.59 2.97 24.25
N LEU A 389 -10.67 2.39 23.05
CA LEU A 389 -9.94 2.86 21.87
C LEU A 389 -10.68 3.98 21.13
N PHE A 390 -12.02 3.91 21.07
CA PHE A 390 -12.84 4.76 20.18
C PHE A 390 -13.98 5.50 20.88
N THR A 391 -13.83 5.78 22.19
CA THR A 391 -14.81 6.45 23.06
C THR A 391 -16.12 5.68 23.26
N SER A 392 -16.96 6.10 24.22
CA SER A 392 -18.26 5.47 24.49
C SER A 392 -19.26 5.60 23.33
N ASP A 393 -19.03 6.54 22.41
CA ASP A 393 -19.93 6.82 21.30
C ASP A 393 -19.68 5.96 20.05
N TRP A 394 -18.75 5.01 20.10
CA TRP A 394 -18.44 4.13 18.96
C TRP A 394 -19.65 3.41 18.36
N ARG A 395 -20.68 3.13 19.18
CA ARG A 395 -21.92 2.50 18.71
C ARG A 395 -22.77 3.40 17.82
N LYS A 396 -22.53 4.71 17.80
CA LYS A 396 -23.25 5.68 16.94
C LYS A 396 -22.65 5.79 15.54
N TYR A 397 -21.67 4.95 15.21
CA TYR A 397 -21.02 4.89 13.91
C TYR A 397 -21.36 3.58 13.17
N ARG A 398 -21.50 3.66 11.85
CA ARG A 398 -21.79 2.52 10.98
C ARG A 398 -20.50 1.85 10.54
N TRP A 399 -20.02 0.92 11.37
CA TRP A 399 -18.80 0.15 11.10
C TRP A 399 -18.97 -0.79 9.91
N LYS A 400 -17.92 -0.91 9.12
CA LYS A 400 -17.81 -1.74 7.92
C LYS A 400 -16.41 -2.33 7.82
N ILE A 401 -16.35 -3.56 7.31
CA ILE A 401 -15.08 -4.23 7.02
C ILE A 401 -14.95 -4.35 5.50
N TYR A 402 -13.86 -3.82 4.96
CA TYR A 402 -13.41 -4.15 3.61
C TYR A 402 -12.57 -5.41 3.67
N THR A 403 -12.84 -6.36 2.77
CA THR A 403 -12.05 -7.58 2.62
C THR A 403 -11.59 -7.66 1.18
N MET A 404 -10.27 -7.71 0.99
CA MET A 404 -9.65 -7.88 -0.32
C MET A 404 -8.87 -9.18 -0.33
N VAL A 405 -8.97 -9.92 -1.43
CA VAL A 405 -8.18 -11.13 -1.69
C VAL A 405 -7.48 -10.91 -3.00
N ILE A 406 -6.16 -10.80 -2.96
CA ILE A 406 -5.38 -10.32 -4.08
C ILE A 406 -4.33 -11.36 -4.39
N ARG A 407 -4.27 -11.79 -5.66
CA ARG A 407 -3.24 -12.69 -6.16
C ARG A 407 -2.07 -11.87 -6.73
N PRO A 408 -0.87 -11.93 -6.14
CA PRO A 408 0.30 -11.26 -6.72
C PRO A 408 0.68 -11.93 -8.05
N LYS A 409 0.59 -11.19 -9.16
CA LYS A 409 0.75 -11.75 -10.52
C LYS A 409 2.19 -12.15 -10.84
N ASN A 410 3.16 -11.52 -10.17
CA ASN A 410 4.59 -11.76 -10.40
C ASN A 410 5.18 -12.79 -9.42
N LEU A 411 4.37 -13.31 -8.50
CA LEU A 411 4.77 -14.32 -7.52
C LEU A 411 4.02 -15.62 -7.80
N ALA A 412 2.69 -15.58 -7.80
CA ALA A 412 1.85 -16.76 -7.95
C ALA A 412 1.75 -17.21 -9.43
N GLN A 413 2.81 -17.84 -9.94
CA GLN A 413 2.81 -18.56 -11.21
C GLN A 413 2.29 -20.00 -11.03
#